data_AF-S7ZQL5-F1
#
_entry.id   AF-S7ZQL5-F1
#
_cell.length_a   1.000
_cell.length_b   1.000
_cell.length_c   1.000
_cell.angle_alpha   90.00
_cell.angle_beta   90.00
_cell.angle_gamma   90.00
#
_symmetry.space_group_name_H-M   'P 1'
#
loop_
_entity.id
_entity.type
_entity.pdbx_description
1 polymer ?
#
loop_
_entity_poly.entity_id
_entity_poly.type
_entity_poly.pdbx_seq_one_letter_code
_entity_poly.pdbx_strand_id
1 'polypeptide(L)'
;MLIDSAARANLTEINQTMDLLWRNTVDPSKVVMGMGFYGRSFTLSDPSCKSAGCPFSRGGNPGPCLSSAGTLMYSEVQVIATQPATVVEYNTKALVDLAANTASYISCDKAGMLQ
;
A
#
# COMPACT_ATOMS: atom_id res chain seq x y z
N MET A 1 -3.14 3.97 -17.28
CA MET A 1 -3.71 3.13 -16.20
C MET A 1 -3.86 4.01 -14.98
N LEU A 2 -4.89 3.84 -14.14
CA LEU A 2 -5.10 4.68 -12.95
C LEU A 2 -4.76 3.89 -11.69
N ILE A 3 -4.12 4.53 -10.71
CA ILE A 3 -3.83 3.91 -9.42
C ILE A 3 -5.18 3.64 -8.74
N ASP A 4 -5.52 2.37 -8.58
CA ASP A 4 -6.76 1.98 -7.91
C ASP A 4 -6.72 2.41 -6.43
N SER A 5 -7.87 2.82 -5.90
CA SER A 5 -8.08 2.93 -4.44
C SER A 5 -7.78 1.62 -3.72
N ALA A 6 -7.99 0.45 -4.36
CA ALA A 6 -7.66 -0.87 -3.83
C ALA A 6 -6.14 -1.12 -3.70
N ALA A 7 -5.29 -0.25 -4.25
CA ALA A 7 -3.86 -0.28 -3.93
C ALA A 7 -3.57 0.18 -2.49
N ARG A 8 -4.57 0.74 -1.79
CA ARG A 8 -4.56 1.05 -0.35
C ARG A 8 -5.47 0.06 0.38
N ALA A 9 -5.12 -0.31 1.61
CA ALA A 9 -6.08 -0.99 2.47
C ALA A 9 -7.29 -0.07 2.74
N ASN A 10 -8.49 -0.64 2.72
CA ASN A 10 -9.74 0.05 3.01
C ASN A 10 -10.59 -0.81 3.94
N LEU A 11 -10.88 -0.32 5.15
CA LEU A 11 -11.61 -1.09 6.16
C LEU A 11 -12.98 -1.57 5.66
N THR A 12 -13.65 -0.78 4.82
CA THR A 12 -14.94 -1.19 4.24
C THR A 12 -14.77 -2.41 3.34
N GLU A 13 -13.73 -2.46 2.52
CA GLU A 13 -13.44 -3.60 1.64
C GLU A 13 -13.00 -4.83 2.44
N ILE A 14 -12.19 -4.64 3.49
CA ILE A 14 -11.80 -5.72 4.39
C ILE A 14 -13.04 -6.32 5.05
N ASN A 15 -13.94 -5.49 5.58
CA ASN A 15 -15.18 -5.96 6.20
C ASN A 15 -16.08 -6.68 5.20
N GLN A 16 -16.27 -6.13 4.00
CA GLN A 16 -17.04 -6.77 2.94
C GLN A 16 -16.45 -8.13 2.52
N THR A 17 -15.12 -8.24 2.52
CA THR A 17 -14.43 -9.50 2.20
C THR A 17 -14.59 -10.52 3.33
N MET A 18 -14.46 -10.10 4.59
CA MET A 18 -14.65 -10.97 5.76
C MET A 18 -16.10 -11.43 5.89
N ASP A 19 -17.08 -10.60 5.51
CA ASP A 19 -18.49 -10.97 5.45
C ASP A 19 -18.75 -12.17 4.54
N LEU A 20 -17.94 -12.39 3.49
CA LEU A 20 -18.04 -13.59 2.65
C LEU A 20 -17.75 -14.86 3.44
N LEU A 21 -16.83 -14.82 4.42
CA LEU A 21 -16.54 -15.95 5.31
C LEU A 21 -17.67 -16.17 6.30
N TRP A 22 -18.19 -15.10 6.90
CA TRP A 22 -19.27 -15.17 7.91
C TRP A 22 -20.60 -15.65 7.32
N ARG A 23 -20.90 -15.28 6.07
CA ARG A 23 -22.06 -15.79 5.33
C ARG A 23 -22.00 -17.30 5.09
N ASN A 24 -20.82 -17.90 5.14
CA ASN A 24 -20.61 -19.34 5.01
C ASN A 24 -20.36 -20.02 6.38
N THR A 25 -20.71 -19.34 7.48
CA THR A 25 -20.62 -19.90 8.84
C THR A 25 -19.19 -20.33 9.23
N VAL A 26 -18.18 -19.70 8.64
CA VAL A 26 -16.80 -19.87 9.08
C VAL A 26 -16.65 -19.25 10.46
N ASP A 27 -16.15 -20.01 11.41
CA ASP A 27 -15.87 -19.52 12.76
C ASP A 27 -14.71 -18.49 12.71
N PRO A 28 -14.89 -17.25 13.21
CA PRO A 28 -13.83 -16.25 13.23
C PRO A 28 -12.54 -16.69 13.92
N SER A 29 -12.62 -17.58 14.92
CA SER A 29 -11.45 -18.14 15.59
C SER A 29 -10.55 -18.98 14.67
N LYS A 30 -11.06 -19.39 13.50
CA LYS A 30 -10.33 -20.16 12.49
C LYS A 30 -9.75 -19.28 11.37
N VAL A 31 -9.97 -17.97 11.42
CA VAL A 31 -9.50 -17.02 10.41
C VAL A 31 -8.28 -16.29 10.92
N VAL A 32 -7.16 -16.43 10.21
CA VAL A 32 -5.93 -15.69 10.48
C VAL A 32 -5.79 -14.60 9.43
N MET A 33 -5.82 -13.34 9.87
CA MET A 33 -5.61 -12.19 8.99
C MET A 33 -4.11 -11.96 8.79
N GLY A 34 -3.63 -12.17 7.57
CA GLY A 34 -2.26 -11.86 7.21
C GLY A 34 -2.07 -10.37 6.95
N MET A 35 -0.95 -9.81 7.39
CA MET A 35 -0.54 -8.43 7.08
C MET A 35 0.69 -8.45 6.17
N GLY A 36 0.73 -7.55 5.18
CA GLY A 36 1.81 -7.49 4.21
C GLY A 36 2.98 -6.65 4.71
N PHE A 37 4.17 -7.24 4.85
CA PHE A 37 5.40 -6.49 5.18
C PHE A 37 6.08 -5.94 3.91
N TYR A 38 5.24 -5.54 2.96
CA TYR A 38 5.63 -5.01 1.66
C TYR A 38 4.52 -4.11 1.13
N GLY A 39 4.88 -3.17 0.27
CA GLY A 39 3.97 -2.26 -0.40
C GLY A 39 3.96 -2.44 -1.90
N ARG A 40 2.95 -1.85 -2.54
CA ARG A 40 2.87 -1.70 -3.99
C ARG A 40 3.36 -0.31 -4.39
N SER A 41 4.18 -0.27 -5.44
CA SER A 41 4.73 0.97 -5.99
C SER A 41 4.34 1.18 -7.44
N PHE A 42 4.19 2.43 -7.85
CA PHE A 42 3.77 2.83 -9.19
C PHE A 42 4.60 4.02 -9.68
N THR A 43 4.97 4.02 -10.95
CA THR A 43 5.57 5.20 -11.59
C THR A 43 4.47 6.11 -12.12
N LEU A 44 4.35 7.31 -11.54
CA LEU A 44 3.35 8.29 -11.93
C LEU A 44 3.58 8.75 -13.38
N SER A 45 2.49 8.90 -14.14
CA SER A 45 2.55 9.53 -15.47
C SER A 45 2.49 11.04 -15.39
N ASP A 46 1.82 11.56 -14.34
CA ASP A 46 1.76 12.98 -14.02
C ASP A 46 2.38 13.21 -12.63
N PRO A 47 3.59 13.79 -12.54
CA PRO A 47 4.26 14.13 -11.28
C PRO A 47 3.49 15.08 -10.35
N SER A 48 2.53 15.83 -10.90
CA SER A 48 1.70 16.76 -10.12
C SER A 48 0.58 16.05 -9.36
N CYS A 49 0.19 14.84 -9.81
CA CYS A 49 -0.88 14.05 -9.23
C CYS A 49 -0.30 12.97 -8.29
N LYS A 50 -0.53 13.11 -6.98
CA LYS A 50 0.07 12.24 -5.94
C LYS A 50 -0.94 11.49 -5.06
N SER A 51 -2.15 11.28 -5.56
CA SER A 51 -3.24 10.61 -4.85
C SER A 51 -3.67 9.29 -5.53
N ALA A 52 -4.54 8.53 -4.88
CA ALA A 52 -5.29 7.48 -5.56
C ALA A 52 -6.09 8.08 -6.74
N GLY A 53 -6.31 7.30 -7.79
CA GLY A 53 -6.92 7.74 -9.05
C GLY A 53 -5.96 8.44 -10.02
N CYS A 54 -4.73 8.76 -9.60
CA CYS A 54 -3.74 9.38 -10.49
C CYS A 54 -3.27 8.40 -11.58
N PRO A 55 -2.95 8.90 -12.79
CA PRO A 55 -2.46 8.06 -13.86
C PRO A 55 -1.03 7.58 -13.59
N PHE A 56 -0.77 6.32 -13.89
CA PHE A 56 0.56 5.70 -13.82
C PHE A 56 0.90 4.99 -15.14
N SER A 57 2.20 4.90 -15.39
CA SER A 57 2.76 4.36 -16.64
C SER A 57 3.22 2.91 -16.50
N ARG A 58 3.74 2.54 -15.32
CA ARG A 58 4.23 1.19 -15.01
C ARG A 58 4.29 0.97 -13.50
N GLY A 59 4.58 -0.27 -13.09
CA GLY A 59 5.00 -0.56 -11.71
C GLY A 59 6.22 0.28 -11.32
N GLY A 60 6.30 0.65 -10.05
CA GLY A 60 7.39 1.46 -9.53
C GLY A 60 8.75 0.79 -9.72
N ASN A 61 9.80 1.59 -9.63
CA ASN A 61 11.15 1.08 -9.83
C ASN A 61 11.47 -0.02 -8.78
N PRO A 62 12.18 -1.09 -9.17
CA PRO A 62 12.61 -2.12 -8.25
C PRO A 62 13.43 -1.56 -7.09
N GLY A 63 13.13 -2.02 -5.87
CA GLY A 63 13.95 -1.73 -4.69
C GLY A 63 15.25 -2.55 -4.67
N PRO A 64 16.28 -2.10 -3.95
CA PRO A 64 17.59 -2.76 -3.88
C PRO A 64 17.57 -4.17 -3.27
N CYS A 65 16.57 -4.51 -2.45
CA CYS A 65 16.46 -5.80 -1.78
C CYS A 65 15.66 -6.81 -2.61
N LEU A 66 14.49 -6.42 -3.12
CA LEU A 66 13.60 -7.33 -3.86
C LEU A 66 13.91 -7.42 -5.35
N SER A 67 14.48 -6.37 -5.94
CA SER A 67 14.67 -6.25 -7.40
C SER A 67 13.40 -6.57 -8.23
N SER A 68 12.22 -6.36 -7.64
CA SER A 68 10.93 -6.62 -8.26
C SER A 68 10.21 -5.30 -8.54
N ALA A 69 9.88 -5.05 -9.80
CA ALA A 69 9.15 -3.84 -10.18
C ALA A 69 7.75 -3.82 -9.55
N GLY A 70 7.34 -2.68 -9.03
CA GLY A 70 6.03 -2.48 -8.40
C GLY A 70 5.88 -3.06 -7.00
N THR A 71 6.95 -3.58 -6.38
CA THR A 71 6.92 -4.10 -5.01
C THR A 71 8.14 -3.60 -4.24
N LEU A 72 7.91 -3.13 -3.02
CA LEU A 72 8.97 -2.69 -2.09
C LEU A 72 8.74 -3.33 -0.72
N MET A 73 9.79 -3.82 -0.08
CA MET A 73 9.75 -4.24 1.32
C MET A 73 9.49 -3.03 2.20
N TYR A 74 8.83 -3.24 3.35
CA TYR A 74 8.58 -2.17 4.31
C TYR A 74 9.88 -1.42 4.70
N SER A 75 10.99 -2.13 4.87
CA SER A 75 12.31 -1.52 5.15
C SER A 75 12.77 -0.58 4.04
N GLU A 76 12.54 -0.92 2.77
CA GLU A 76 12.87 -0.06 1.62
C GLU A 76 11.98 1.19 1.61
N VAL A 77 10.69 1.03 1.92
CA VAL A 77 9.75 2.14 2.04
C VAL A 77 10.15 3.10 3.17
N GLN A 78 10.60 2.58 4.32
CA GLN A 78 11.10 3.41 5.43
C GLN A 78 12.28 4.27 5.01
N VAL A 79 13.24 3.71 4.26
CA VAL A 79 14.38 4.49 3.74
C VAL A 79 13.89 5.58 2.79
N ILE A 80 12.97 5.27 1.87
CA ILE A 80 12.41 6.24 0.92
C ILE A 80 11.64 7.35 1.65
N ALA A 81 10.93 7.02 2.73
CA ALA A 81 10.18 7.96 3.55
C ALA A 81 11.08 9.01 4.24
N THR A 82 12.36 8.72 4.47
CA THR A 82 13.32 9.69 5.04
C THR A 82 13.88 10.67 4.01
N GLN A 83 13.63 10.47 2.71
CA GLN A 83 14.19 11.33 1.67
C GLN A 83 13.48 12.69 1.63
N PRO A 84 14.20 13.82 1.46
CA PRO A 84 13.61 15.16 1.52
C PRO A 84 12.50 15.45 0.50
N ALA A 85 12.48 14.73 -0.61
CA ALA A 85 11.51 14.89 -1.70
C ALA A 85 10.25 14.00 -1.56
N THR A 86 10.19 13.17 -0.51
CA THR A 86 9.09 12.24 -0.28
C THR A 86 8.06 12.88 0.65
N VAL A 87 6.82 12.95 0.20
CA VAL A 87 5.66 13.29 1.04
C VAL A 87 5.11 12.00 1.61
N VAL A 88 5.00 11.93 2.93
CA VAL A 88 4.42 10.78 3.62
C VAL A 88 3.06 11.16 4.20
N GLU A 89 2.03 10.41 3.81
CA GLU A 89 0.69 10.53 4.36
C GLU A 89 0.39 9.26 5.17
N TYR A 90 -0.01 9.46 6.43
CA TYR A 90 -0.40 8.37 7.33
C TYR A 90 -1.92 8.32 7.42
N ASN A 91 -2.54 7.28 6.88
CA ASN A 91 -3.98 7.06 7.10
C ASN A 91 -4.17 6.23 8.37
N THR A 92 -4.41 6.90 9.50
CA THR A 92 -4.59 6.23 10.80
C THR A 92 -5.86 5.38 10.87
N LYS A 93 -6.86 5.63 10.02
CA LYS A 93 -8.08 4.82 9.97
C LYS A 93 -7.90 3.54 9.17
N ALA A 94 -7.17 3.62 8.06
CA ALA A 94 -6.91 2.48 7.19
C ALA A 94 -5.59 1.75 7.50
N LEU A 95 -4.77 2.31 8.40
CA LEU A 95 -3.46 1.79 8.81
C LEU A 95 -2.46 1.60 7.66
N VAL A 96 -2.58 2.47 6.66
CA VAL A 96 -1.72 2.51 5.46
C VAL A 96 -0.78 3.70 5.55
N ASP A 97 0.48 3.45 5.26
CA ASP A 97 1.51 4.46 5.04
C ASP A 97 1.66 4.68 3.53
N LEU A 98 1.59 5.94 3.12
CA LEU A 98 1.72 6.35 1.74
C LEU A 98 2.93 7.22 1.57
N ALA A 99 3.80 6.85 0.65
CA ALA A 99 4.97 7.64 0.28
C ALA A 99 4.86 8.02 -1.19
N ALA A 100 4.88 9.33 -1.48
CA ALA A 100 4.86 9.84 -2.85
C ALA A 100 5.99 10.84 -3.07
N ASN A 101 6.73 10.66 -4.15
CA ASN A 101 7.70 11.65 -4.65
C ASN A 101 7.33 12.06 -6.08
N THR A 102 8.22 12.77 -6.79
CA THR A 102 7.95 13.28 -8.15
C THR A 102 7.77 12.19 -9.20
N ALA A 103 8.24 10.97 -8.95
CA ALA A 103 8.20 9.89 -9.93
C ALA A 103 7.42 8.66 -9.46
N SER A 104 7.25 8.50 -8.15
CA SER A 104 6.76 7.26 -7.55
C SER A 104 5.67 7.52 -6.54
N TYR A 105 4.69 6.63 -6.55
CA TYR A 105 3.67 6.51 -5.54
C TYR A 105 3.75 5.11 -4.92
N ILE A 106 3.76 5.05 -3.59
CA ILE A 106 3.98 3.82 -2.82
C ILE A 106 2.90 3.73 -1.75
N SER A 107 2.26 2.56 -1.65
CA SER A 107 1.28 2.23 -0.63
C SER A 107 1.77 0.99 0.13
N CYS A 108 1.86 1.06 1.44
CA CYS A 108 2.34 -0.03 2.31
C CYS A 108 1.53 -0.08 3.61
N ASP A 109 1.35 -1.29 4.15
CA ASP A 109 0.80 -1.47 5.50
C ASP A 109 1.78 -0.91 6.55
N LYS A 110 1.24 -0.25 7.59
CA LYS A 110 2.03 0.30 8.69
C LYS A 110 2.52 -0.82 9.62
N ALA A 111 3.82 -0.88 9.91
CA ALA A 111 4.36 -1.95 10.78
C ALA A 111 3.95 -1.84 12.27
N GLY A 112 3.47 -0.68 12.71
CA GLY A 112 2.96 -0.49 14.09
C GLY A 112 1.66 -1.26 14.40
N MET A 113 1.13 -2.03 13.45
CA MET A 113 -0.07 -2.87 13.65
C MET A 113 0.17 -4.14 14.49
N LEU A 114 1.42 -4.52 14.76
CA LEU A 114 1.76 -5.73 15.54
C LEU A 114 1.99 -5.47 17.04
N GLN A 115 1.73 -4.26 17.54
CA GLN A 115 1.93 -3.89 18.95
C GLN A 115 0.64 -3.45 19.62
#